data_AF-A0A7W8VLQ6-F1
#
_entry.id   AF-A0A7W8VLQ6-F1
#
_cell.length_a   1.000
_cell.length_b   1.000
_cell.length_c   1.000
_cell.angle_alpha   90.00
_cell.angle_beta   90.00
_cell.angle_gamma   90.00
#
_symmetry.space_group_name_H-M   'P 1'
#
loop_
_entity.id
_entity.type
_entity.pdbx_description
1 polymer ?
#
loop_
_entity_poly.entity_id
_entity_poly.type
_entity_poly.pdbx_seq_one_letter_code
_entity_poly.pdbx_strand_id
1 'polypeptide(L)'
;MQITLNKEPKLQLSDKTRAIITDIAIYLFVILFMYTAASKLLTIKSFASTLAKSPLIGSYSLIVAWAIPIIEMVISILLIIPQVKKWGLYASFFLMITFTAYLMYMVFSGSKLPCHCGGVISEMTWQQHIWFNLGFVALAITGLVLNYKKK
;
A
#
# COMPACT_ATOMS: atom_id res chain seq x y z
N MET A 1 -1.59 -49.19 12.44
CA MET A 1 -2.00 -47.87 12.96
C MET A 1 -1.79 -46.84 11.85
N GLN A 2 -2.82 -46.59 11.03
CA GLN A 2 -2.78 -45.54 10.00
C GLN A 2 -3.37 -44.28 10.62
N ILE A 3 -2.55 -43.26 10.84
CA ILE A 3 -3.00 -41.94 11.25
C ILE A 3 -3.44 -41.25 9.96
N THR A 4 -4.75 -41.21 9.72
CA THR A 4 -5.34 -40.41 8.65
C THR A 4 -5.07 -38.93 8.97
N LEU A 5 -4.00 -38.37 8.39
CA LEU A 5 -3.78 -36.93 8.38
C LEU A 5 -4.93 -36.29 7.61
N ASN A 6 -5.84 -35.69 8.38
CA ASN A 6 -6.90 -34.82 7.94
C ASN A 6 -6.32 -33.80 6.94
N LYS A 7 -6.75 -33.86 5.68
CA LYS A 7 -6.40 -32.86 4.67
C LYS A 7 -6.92 -31.52 5.16
N GLU A 8 -6.00 -30.60 5.42
CA GLU A 8 -6.23 -29.17 5.58
C GLU A 8 -7.38 -28.68 4.68
N PRO A 9 -8.30 -27.83 5.18
CA PRO A 9 -9.41 -27.31 4.39
C PRO A 9 -8.84 -26.36 3.34
N LYS A 10 -8.46 -26.90 2.18
CA LYS A 10 -8.13 -26.09 1.00
C LYS A 10 -9.40 -25.33 0.66
N LEU A 11 -9.44 -24.03 0.94
CA LEU A 11 -10.48 -23.13 0.48
C LEU A 11 -10.55 -23.24 -1.07
N GLN A 12 -11.44 -24.09 -1.58
CA GLN A 12 -11.56 -24.42 -3.00
C GLN A 12 -12.34 -23.33 -3.73
N LEU A 13 -11.75 -22.13 -3.82
CA LEU A 13 -12.31 -21.03 -4.61
C LEU A 13 -12.22 -21.36 -6.10
N SER A 14 -13.33 -21.16 -6.83
CA SER A 14 -13.38 -21.22 -8.30
C SER A 14 -12.48 -20.16 -8.94
N ASP A 15 -11.90 -20.44 -10.11
CA ASP A 15 -10.99 -19.53 -10.82
C ASP A 15 -11.65 -18.18 -11.16
N LYS A 16 -12.97 -18.18 -11.42
CA LYS A 16 -13.75 -16.96 -11.61
C LYS A 16 -13.76 -16.10 -10.34
N THR A 17 -14.06 -16.72 -9.19
CA THR A 17 -14.08 -16.03 -7.89
C THR A 17 -12.70 -15.48 -7.54
N ARG A 18 -11.62 -16.23 -7.80
CA ARG A 18 -10.24 -15.76 -7.57
C ARG A 18 -9.89 -14.55 -8.43
N ALA A 19 -10.29 -14.57 -9.70
CA ALA A 19 -10.08 -13.44 -10.61
C ALA A 19 -10.81 -12.19 -10.10
N ILE A 20 -12.09 -12.33 -9.72
CA ILE A 20 -12.90 -11.23 -9.18
C ILE A 20 -12.25 -10.66 -7.92
N ILE A 21 -11.84 -11.49 -6.95
CA ILE A 21 -11.19 -11.02 -5.73
C ILE A 21 -9.88 -10.26 -6.05
N THR A 22 -9.08 -10.78 -6.99
CA THR A 22 -7.83 -10.14 -7.40
C THR A 22 -8.09 -8.78 -8.05
N ASP A 23 -9.10 -8.69 -8.92
CA ASP A 23 -9.43 -7.45 -9.62
C ASP A 23 -10.03 -6.41 -8.65
N ILE A 24 -10.85 -6.83 -7.68
CA ILE A 24 -11.31 -5.95 -6.58
C ILE A 24 -10.12 -5.39 -5.81
N ALA A 25 -9.16 -6.25 -5.42
CA ALA A 25 -7.97 -5.81 -4.71
C ALA A 25 -7.17 -4.77 -5.52
N ILE A 26 -7.01 -5.01 -6.83
CA ILE A 26 -6.36 -4.09 -7.77
C ILE A 26 -7.08 -2.73 -7.79
N TYR A 27 -8.40 -2.72 -7.96
CA TYR A 27 -9.15 -1.47 -8.02
C TYR A 27 -9.07 -0.67 -6.71
N LEU A 28 -9.09 -1.34 -5.56
CA LEU A 28 -8.90 -0.69 -4.26
C LEU A 28 -7.53 -0.02 -4.16
N PHE A 29 -6.45 -0.68 -4.63
CA PHE A 29 -5.12 -0.08 -4.67
C PHE A 29 -5.04 1.11 -5.62
N VAL A 30 -5.60 0.99 -6.82
CA VAL A 30 -5.61 2.08 -7.81
C VAL A 30 -6.31 3.31 -7.26
N ILE A 31 -7.49 3.14 -6.64
CA ILE A 31 -8.24 4.24 -6.04
C ILE A 31 -7.41 4.88 -4.91
N LEU A 32 -6.84 4.08 -4.01
CA LEU A 32 -6.03 4.58 -2.90
C LEU A 32 -4.82 5.39 -3.38
N PHE A 33 -4.04 4.82 -4.31
CA PHE A 33 -2.82 5.46 -4.79
C PHE A 33 -3.09 6.69 -5.65
N MET A 34 -4.09 6.67 -6.53
CA MET A 34 -4.41 7.87 -7.29
C MET A 34 -5.00 8.98 -6.41
N TYR A 35 -5.83 8.64 -5.42
CA TYR A 35 -6.34 9.61 -4.45
C TYR A 35 -5.20 10.26 -3.66
N THR A 36 -4.32 9.45 -3.08
CA THR A 36 -3.20 9.94 -2.27
C THR A 36 -2.18 10.71 -3.10
N ALA A 37 -1.85 10.25 -4.31
CA ALA A 37 -0.95 10.95 -5.21
C ALA A 37 -1.50 12.32 -5.62
N ALA A 38 -2.78 12.39 -6.03
CA ALA A 38 -3.42 13.64 -6.40
C ALA A 38 -3.44 14.63 -5.21
N SER A 39 -3.80 14.16 -4.02
CA SER A 39 -3.80 15.01 -2.83
C SER A 39 -2.41 15.54 -2.48
N LYS A 40 -1.36 14.72 -2.58
CA LYS A 40 0.03 15.13 -2.35
C LYS A 40 0.52 16.13 -3.40
N LEU A 41 0.18 15.95 -4.66
CA LEU A 41 0.56 16.88 -5.73
C LEU A 41 -0.10 18.26 -5.55
N LEU A 42 -1.39 18.29 -5.17
CA LEU A 42 -2.10 19.54 -4.88
C LEU A 42 -1.53 20.27 -3.65
N THR A 43 -0.97 19.53 -2.70
CA THR A 43 -0.44 20.07 -1.43
C THR A 43 1.07 19.89 -1.28
N ILE A 44 1.80 19.85 -2.40
CA ILE A 44 3.21 19.44 -2.46
C ILE A 44 4.11 20.24 -1.50
N LYS A 45 3.86 21.55 -1.36
CA LYS A 45 4.61 22.44 -0.45
C LYS A 45 4.41 22.05 1.01
N SER A 46 3.17 21.79 1.42
CA SER A 46 2.82 21.36 2.78
C SER A 46 3.36 19.95 3.07
N PHE A 47 3.30 19.07 2.07
CA PHE A 47 3.86 17.72 2.16
C PHE A 47 5.38 17.75 2.34
N ALA A 48 6.09 18.54 1.51
CA ALA A 48 7.54 18.74 1.63
C ALA A 48 7.92 19.35 2.99
N SER A 49 7.20 20.37 3.47
CA SER A 49 7.42 20.97 4.79
C SER A 49 7.23 19.97 5.95
N THR A 50 6.29 19.04 5.79
CA THR A 50 6.10 17.95 6.75
C THR A 50 7.28 16.98 6.71
N LEU A 51 7.69 16.54 5.51
CA LEU A 51 8.85 15.67 5.35
C LEU A 51 10.15 16.32 5.84
N ALA A 52 10.28 17.65 5.73
CA ALA A 52 11.43 18.41 6.22
C ALA A 52 11.63 18.27 7.73
N LYS A 53 10.55 18.05 8.48
CA LYS A 53 10.58 17.83 9.94
C LYS A 53 10.87 16.38 10.32
N SER A 54 10.94 15.46 9.34
CA SER A 54 11.26 14.06 9.59
C SER A 54 12.76 13.89 9.88
N PRO A 55 13.13 13.18 10.96
CA PRO A 55 14.53 12.94 11.29
C PRO A 55 15.33 12.25 10.18
N LEU A 56 14.69 11.36 9.41
CA LEU A 56 15.36 10.57 8.37
C LEU A 56 15.33 11.24 6.99
N ILE A 57 14.23 11.94 6.68
CA ILE A 57 13.93 12.39 5.31
C ILE A 57 14.12 13.91 5.18
N GLY A 58 14.36 14.64 6.26
CA GLY A 58 14.37 16.11 6.30
C GLY A 58 15.17 16.76 5.16
N SER A 59 16.42 16.33 4.97
CA SER A 59 17.34 16.84 3.95
C SER A 59 16.92 16.50 2.51
N TYR A 60 16.14 15.44 2.32
CA TYR A 60 15.65 14.98 1.01
C TYR A 60 14.16 15.26 0.79
N SER A 61 13.56 16.08 1.65
CA SER A 61 12.12 16.32 1.72
C SER A 61 11.50 16.72 0.38
N LEU A 62 12.14 17.60 -0.39
CA LEU A 62 11.65 18.02 -1.70
C LEU A 62 11.67 16.89 -2.73
N ILE A 63 12.77 16.11 -2.77
CA ILE A 63 12.92 14.99 -3.70
C ILE A 63 11.89 13.92 -3.38
N VAL A 64 11.76 13.56 -2.10
CA VAL A 64 10.81 12.55 -1.66
C VAL A 64 9.36 13.01 -1.83
N ALA A 65 9.08 14.32 -1.65
CA ALA A 65 7.75 14.88 -1.87
C ALA A 65 7.25 14.67 -3.30
N TRP A 66 8.13 14.74 -4.30
CA TRP A 66 7.80 14.45 -5.70
C TRP A 66 7.86 12.96 -6.03
N ALA A 67 8.85 12.24 -5.49
CA ALA A 67 9.05 10.82 -5.80
C ALA A 67 7.86 9.97 -5.36
N ILE A 68 7.32 10.20 -4.15
CA ILE A 68 6.20 9.42 -3.61
C ILE A 68 4.97 9.43 -4.53
N PRO A 69 4.36 10.57 -4.88
CA PRO A 69 3.17 10.60 -5.73
C PRO A 69 3.45 10.06 -7.14
N ILE A 70 4.65 10.25 -7.68
CA ILE A 70 5.03 9.67 -8.98
C ILE A 70 5.04 8.14 -8.89
N ILE A 71 5.65 7.56 -7.84
CA ILE A 71 5.68 6.12 -7.62
C ILE A 71 4.26 5.57 -7.45
N GLU A 72 3.41 6.23 -6.68
CA GLU A 72 2.00 5.87 -6.48
C GLU A 72 1.23 5.83 -7.81
N MET A 73 1.42 6.83 -8.67
CA MET A 73 0.82 6.87 -10.01
C MET A 73 1.35 5.75 -10.92
N VAL A 74 2.67 5.54 -10.94
CA VAL A 74 3.29 4.48 -11.75
C VAL A 74 2.75 3.12 -11.34
N ILE A 75 2.69 2.82 -10.03
CA ILE A 75 2.14 1.55 -9.53
C ILE A 75 0.67 1.40 -9.93
N SER A 76 -0.12 2.47 -9.85
CA SER A 76 -1.53 2.46 -10.29
C SER A 76 -1.66 2.08 -11.77
N ILE A 77 -0.80 2.61 -12.63
CA ILE A 77 -0.77 2.25 -14.07
C ILE A 77 -0.38 0.77 -14.23
N LEU A 78 0.66 0.30 -13.53
CA LEU A 78 1.08 -1.10 -13.59
C LEU A 78 -0.04 -2.07 -13.18
N LEU A 79 -0.85 -1.70 -12.19
CA LEU A 79 -1.95 -2.53 -11.71
C LEU A 79 -3.10 -2.68 -12.74
N ILE A 80 -3.33 -1.66 -13.56
CA ILE A 80 -4.40 -1.67 -14.57
C ILE A 80 -4.02 -2.54 -15.78
N ILE A 81 -2.74 -2.56 -16.16
CA ILE A 81 -2.27 -3.28 -17.35
C ILE A 81 -2.20 -4.79 -17.08
N PRO A 82 -3.01 -5.63 -17.75
CA PRO A 82 -3.13 -7.07 -17.43
C PRO A 82 -1.79 -7.84 -17.49
N GLN A 83 -0.90 -7.44 -18.40
CA GLN A 83 0.39 -8.08 -18.64
C GLN A 83 1.38 -7.83 -17.48
N VAL A 84 1.29 -6.69 -16.81
CA VAL A 84 2.23 -6.29 -15.74
C VAL A 84 1.59 -6.14 -14.37
N LYS A 85 0.28 -6.43 -14.22
CA LYS A 85 -0.44 -6.33 -12.94
C LYS A 85 0.20 -7.12 -11.80
N LYS A 86 0.88 -8.23 -12.09
CA LYS A 86 1.64 -8.99 -11.08
C LYS A 86 2.78 -8.16 -10.48
N TRP A 87 3.52 -7.43 -11.31
CA TRP A 87 4.57 -6.51 -10.88
C TRP A 87 3.98 -5.32 -10.12
N GLY A 88 2.83 -4.81 -10.58
CA GLY A 88 2.05 -3.81 -9.84
C GLY A 88 1.73 -4.27 -8.42
N LEU A 89 1.23 -5.50 -8.24
CA LEU A 89 0.91 -6.04 -6.90
C LEU A 89 2.14 -6.18 -6.00
N TYR A 90 3.28 -6.62 -6.52
CA TYR A 90 4.53 -6.66 -5.74
C TYR A 90 5.00 -5.25 -5.34
N ALA A 91 4.91 -4.30 -6.27
CA ALA A 91 5.27 -2.92 -6.00
C ALA A 91 4.33 -2.29 -4.94
N SER A 92 3.01 -2.53 -5.04
CA SER A 92 2.04 -2.13 -4.02
C SER A 92 2.36 -2.70 -2.65
N PHE A 93 2.67 -4.01 -2.59
CA PHE A 93 3.05 -4.68 -1.36
C PHE A 93 4.28 -4.02 -0.72
N PHE A 94 5.34 -3.82 -1.50
CA PHE A 94 6.58 -3.24 -1.01
C PHE A 94 6.40 -1.77 -0.59
N LEU A 95 5.66 -0.99 -1.36
CA LEU A 95 5.36 0.41 -1.02
C LEU A 95 4.56 0.47 0.28
N MET A 96 3.56 -0.39 0.46
CA MET A 96 2.76 -0.41 1.69
C MET A 96 3.54 -0.85 2.91
N ILE A 97 4.42 -1.84 2.79
CA ILE A 97 5.35 -2.23 3.85
C ILE A 97 6.25 -1.04 4.21
N THR A 98 6.80 -0.35 3.21
CA THR A 98 7.69 0.80 3.41
C THR A 98 6.97 1.94 4.14
N PHE A 99 5.75 2.29 3.73
CA PHE A 99 4.94 3.30 4.42
C PHE A 99 4.62 2.88 5.85
N THR A 100 4.22 1.64 6.08
CA THR A 100 3.94 1.13 7.43
C THR A 100 5.19 1.18 8.31
N ALA A 101 6.34 0.73 7.81
CA ALA A 101 7.61 0.77 8.53
C ALA A 101 8.02 2.20 8.89
N TYR A 102 7.89 3.13 7.95
CA TYR A 102 8.15 4.55 8.19
C TYR A 102 7.21 5.13 9.28
N LEU A 103 5.90 4.85 9.22
CA LEU A 103 4.96 5.31 10.24
C LEU A 103 5.29 4.74 11.62
N MET A 104 5.62 3.44 11.70
CA MET A 104 6.03 2.81 12.96
C MET A 104 7.28 3.50 13.53
N TYR A 105 8.31 3.72 12.71
CA TYR A 105 9.51 4.43 13.13
C TYR A 105 9.19 5.84 13.67
N MET A 106 8.34 6.59 12.98
CA MET A 106 7.92 7.93 13.42
C MET A 106 7.22 7.88 14.79
N VAL A 107 6.33 6.91 15.02
CA VAL A 107 5.67 6.71 16.32
C VAL A 107 6.69 6.40 17.42
N PHE A 108 7.63 5.50 17.17
CA PHE A 108 8.66 5.14 18.16
C PHE A 108 9.64 6.28 18.46
N SER A 109 9.94 7.13 17.48
CA SER A 109 10.82 8.29 17.68
C SER A 109 10.20 9.41 18.53
N GLY A 110 8.92 9.30 18.91
CA GLY A 110 8.19 10.33 19.65
C GLY A 110 7.91 11.60 18.83
N SER A 111 8.18 11.57 17.53
CA SER A 111 8.02 12.71 16.62
C SER A 111 6.55 12.98 16.36
N LYS A 112 6.00 14.02 17.01
CA LYS A 112 4.62 14.49 16.77
C LYS A 112 4.55 15.38 15.52
N LEU A 113 4.78 14.80 14.34
CA LEU A 113 4.49 15.52 13.10
C LEU A 113 2.97 15.53 12.85
N PRO A 114 2.42 16.58 12.24
CA PRO A 114 1.11 16.48 11.62
C PRO A 114 1.17 15.51 10.44
N CYS A 115 0.29 14.51 10.40
CA CYS A 115 0.27 13.47 9.36
C CYS A 115 -0.32 14.05 8.06
N HIS A 116 0.38 14.91 7.32
CA HIS A 116 -0.09 15.41 6.01
C HIS A 116 0.08 14.41 4.86
N CYS A 117 -0.25 13.13 5.08
CA CYS A 117 0.04 12.04 4.14
C CYS A 117 -0.94 11.92 2.95
N GLY A 118 -1.98 12.76 2.85
CA GLY A 118 -2.85 12.85 1.67
C GLY A 118 -4.34 13.07 1.99
N GLY A 119 -4.73 14.33 2.19
CA GLY A 119 -6.15 14.71 2.21
C GLY A 119 -6.91 14.12 3.41
N VAL A 120 -7.99 13.40 3.17
CA VAL A 120 -8.83 12.78 4.23
C VAL A 120 -8.01 11.80 5.09
N ILE A 121 -6.97 11.18 4.53
CA ILE A 121 -6.09 10.26 5.28
C ILE A 121 -5.24 11.03 6.31
N SER A 122 -5.10 12.36 6.17
CA SER A 122 -4.41 13.19 7.16
C SER A 122 -5.18 13.38 8.47
N GLU A 123 -6.48 13.06 8.48
CA GLU A 123 -7.33 13.15 9.68
C GLU A 123 -7.25 11.88 10.55
N MET A 124 -6.65 10.81 10.05
CA MET A 124 -6.49 9.58 10.80
C MET A 124 -5.41 9.71 11.88
N THR A 125 -5.64 9.08 13.04
CA THR A 125 -4.58 8.89 14.03
C THR A 125 -3.48 7.98 13.48
N TRP A 126 -2.26 8.10 14.01
CA TRP A 126 -1.12 7.27 13.61
C TRP A 126 -1.41 5.76 13.69
N GLN A 127 -2.09 5.32 14.76
CA GLN A 127 -2.47 3.92 14.93
C GLN A 127 -3.49 3.46 13.89
N GLN A 128 -4.50 4.29 13.58
CA GLN A 128 -5.48 3.99 12.53
C GLN A 128 -4.82 3.87 11.16
N HIS A 129 -3.86 4.74 10.84
CA HIS A 129 -3.14 4.70 9.57
C HIS A 129 -2.27 3.44 9.46
N ILE A 130 -1.61 3.01 10.54
CA ILE A 130 -0.87 1.73 10.56
C ILE A 130 -1.80 0.55 10.29
N TRP A 131 -2.94 0.47 10.98
CA TRP A 131 -3.93 -0.60 10.76
C TRP A 131 -4.51 -0.57 9.35
N PHE A 132 -4.80 0.61 8.82
CA PHE A 132 -5.24 0.80 7.44
C PHE A 132 -4.21 0.23 6.46
N ASN A 133 -2.93 0.61 6.61
CA ASN A 133 -1.88 0.12 5.74
C ASN A 133 -1.68 -1.39 5.86
N LEU A 134 -1.75 -1.96 7.08
CA LEU A 134 -1.68 -3.41 7.30
C LEU A 134 -2.83 -4.16 6.60
N GLY A 135 -4.03 -3.58 6.58
CA GLY A 135 -5.15 -4.10 5.80
C GLY A 135 -4.83 -4.18 4.31
N PHE A 136 -4.22 -3.13 3.74
CA PHE A 136 -3.77 -3.15 2.35
C PHE A 136 -2.60 -4.12 2.12
N VAL A 137 -1.67 -4.28 3.07
CA VAL A 137 -0.63 -5.32 2.99
C VAL A 137 -1.26 -6.71 2.90
N ALA A 138 -2.24 -7.02 3.74
CA ALA A 138 -2.97 -8.29 3.69
C ALA A 138 -3.74 -8.47 2.36
N LEU A 139 -4.31 -7.39 1.84
CA LEU A 139 -4.99 -7.38 0.54
C LEU A 139 -4.02 -7.66 -0.61
N ALA A 140 -2.80 -7.09 -0.59
CA ALA A 140 -1.76 -7.38 -1.57
C ALA A 140 -1.28 -8.84 -1.51
N ILE A 141 -1.08 -9.38 -0.30
CA ILE A 141 -0.74 -10.80 -0.12
C ILE A 141 -1.83 -11.69 -0.72
N THR A 142 -3.10 -11.38 -0.43
CA THR A 142 -4.26 -12.11 -0.98
C THR A 142 -4.26 -12.07 -2.50
N GLY A 143 -4.08 -10.87 -3.09
CA GLY A 143 -3.97 -10.72 -4.54
C GLY A 143 -2.82 -11.51 -5.16
N LEU A 144 -1.64 -11.52 -4.52
CA LEU A 144 -0.48 -12.28 -4.99
C LEU A 144 -0.69 -13.79 -4.91
N VAL A 145 -1.23 -14.30 -3.80
CA VAL A 145 -1.50 -15.73 -3.59
C VAL A 145 -2.56 -16.25 -4.57
N LEU A 146 -3.62 -15.47 -4.80
CA LEU A 146 -4.68 -15.85 -5.74
C LEU A 146 -4.23 -15.75 -7.20
N ASN A 147 -3.42 -14.74 -7.54
CA ASN A 147 -2.87 -14.58 -8.89
C ASN A 147 -1.82 -15.64 -9.24
N TYR A 148 -1.06 -16.16 -8.25
CA TYR A 148 -0.06 -17.22 -8.47
C TYR A 148 -0.68 -18.54 -8.94
N LYS A 149 -1.92 -18.86 -8.51
CA LYS A 149 -2.61 -20.10 -8.86
C LYS A 149 -3.29 -20.09 -10.25
N LYS A 150 -3.18 -18.99 -10.99
CA LYS A 150 -3.74 -18.84 -12.35
C LYS A 150 -2.74 -19.23 -13.46
N LYS A 151 -1.63 -19.86 -13.08
CA LYS A 151 -0.70 -20.56 -13.98
C LYS A 151 -0.91 -22.06 -13.83
#